data_AF-A0A5D0SHI3-F1
#
_entry.id   AF-A0A5D0SHI3-F1
#
_cell.length_a   1.000
_cell.length_b   1.000
_cell.length_c   1.000
_cell.angle_alpha   90.00
_cell.angle_beta   90.00
_cell.angle_gamma   90.00
#
_symmetry.space_group_name_H-M   'P 1'
#
loop_
_entity.id
_entity.type
_entity.pdbx_description
1 polymer ?
#
loop_
_entity_poly.entity_id
_entity_poly.type
_entity_poly.pdbx_seq_one_letter_code
_entity_poly.pdbx_strand_id
1 'polypeptide(L)'
;MTDFNELVSIILKMLVDGSETHEIFEKLSNFGLSDEEIDKIYNATVEMIASGSDSTEIIFNENYNRRRRIFIEDEVETLKSVPGLLQSYLWGDIEEADFERTLSDLSSFDE
;
A
#
# COMPACT_ATOMS: atom_id res chain seq x y z
N MET A 1 -15.49 -5.69 7.66
CA MET A 1 -15.34 -4.23 7.66
C MET A 1 -14.11 -3.99 6.80
N THR A 2 -14.27 -3.41 5.61
CA THR A 2 -13.17 -3.25 4.65
C THR A 2 -12.23 -2.17 5.16
N ASP A 3 -10.92 -2.44 5.14
CA ASP A 3 -9.91 -1.49 5.62
C ASP A 3 -9.81 -0.30 4.65
N PHE A 4 -9.64 0.91 5.18
CA PHE A 4 -9.45 2.13 4.40
C PHE A 4 -8.26 1.99 3.43
N ASN A 5 -7.16 1.37 3.88
CA ASN A 5 -5.97 1.15 3.04
C ASN A 5 -6.26 0.20 1.86
N GLU A 6 -7.12 -0.79 2.06
CA GLU A 6 -7.56 -1.71 1.01
C GLU A 6 -8.38 -0.97 -0.05
N LEU A 7 -9.30 -0.10 0.38
CA LEU A 7 -10.13 0.71 -0.52
C LEU A 7 -9.29 1.70 -1.34
N VAL A 8 -8.32 2.36 -0.71
CA VAL A 8 -7.34 3.23 -1.41
C VAL A 8 -6.55 2.44 -2.44
N SER A 9 -6.06 1.25 -2.08
CA SER A 9 -5.30 0.39 -2.99
C SER A 9 -6.12 -0.04 -4.22
N ILE A 10 -7.41 -0.34 -4.02
CA ILE A 10 -8.34 -0.67 -5.11
C ILE A 10 -8.53 0.53 -6.05
N ILE A 11 -8.77 1.73 -5.50
CA ILE A 11 -8.96 2.95 -6.29
C ILE A 11 -7.71 3.25 -7.11
N LEU A 12 -6.53 3.21 -6.47
CA LEU A 12 -5.25 3.45 -7.15
C LEU A 12 -5.03 2.46 -8.29
N LYS A 13 -5.28 1.18 -8.06
CA LYS A 13 -5.14 0.16 -9.10
C LYS A 13 -6.06 0.42 -10.28
N MET A 14 -7.33 0.71 -10.03
CA MET A 14 -8.30 0.99 -11.09
C MET A 14 -7.96 2.28 -11.87
N LEU A 15 -7.51 3.33 -11.20
CA LEU A 15 -7.02 4.55 -11.85
C LEU A 15 -5.81 4.27 -12.76
N VAL A 16 -4.88 3.42 -12.31
CA VAL A 16 -3.72 2.98 -13.10
C VAL A 16 -4.12 2.12 -14.30
N ASP A 17 -5.10 1.23 -14.11
CA ASP A 17 -5.65 0.37 -15.16
C ASP A 17 -6.50 1.18 -16.19
N GLY A 18 -6.69 2.48 -15.95
CA GLY A 18 -7.42 3.38 -16.84
C GLY A 18 -8.94 3.27 -16.70
N SER A 19 -9.43 2.70 -15.60
CA SER A 19 -10.85 2.63 -15.29
C SER A 19 -11.49 4.01 -15.19
N GLU A 20 -12.72 4.11 -15.64
CA GLU A 20 -13.51 5.32 -15.48
C GLU A 20 -14.05 5.45 -14.04
N THR A 21 -14.31 6.68 -13.59
CA THR A 21 -14.80 6.94 -12.23
C THR A 21 -16.06 6.14 -11.88
N HIS A 22 -16.98 5.97 -12.83
CA HIS A 22 -18.21 5.20 -12.60
C HIS A 22 -17.96 3.71 -12.33
N GLU A 23 -16.92 3.12 -12.93
CA GLU A 23 -16.52 1.73 -12.69
C GLU A 23 -15.91 1.56 -11.29
N ILE A 24 -15.13 2.55 -10.85
CA ILE A 24 -14.56 2.59 -9.50
C ILE A 24 -15.69 2.66 -8.46
N PHE A 25 -16.70 3.49 -8.71
CA PHE A 25 -17.85 3.62 -7.82
C PHE A 25 -18.65 2.31 -7.74
N GLU A 26 -18.96 1.70 -8.89
CA GLU A 26 -19.63 0.40 -8.92
C GLU A 26 -18.83 -0.66 -8.17
N LYS A 27 -17.50 -0.67 -8.31
CA LYS A 27 -16.63 -1.59 -7.59
C LYS A 27 -16.72 -1.38 -6.08
N LEU A 28 -16.70 -0.14 -5.61
CA LEU A 28 -16.73 0.21 -4.19
C LEU A 28 -18.10 -0.04 -3.54
N SER A 29 -19.20 0.14 -4.28
CA SER A 29 -20.56 -0.19 -3.80
C SER A 29 -20.72 -1.66 -3.46
N ASN A 30 -19.96 -2.57 -4.09
CA ASN A 30 -19.98 -4.00 -3.78
C ASN A 30 -19.45 -4.32 -2.35
N PHE A 31 -18.75 -3.38 -1.72
CA PHE A 31 -18.29 -3.51 -0.33
C PHE A 31 -19.32 -3.05 0.70
N GLY A 32 -20.53 -2.66 0.26
CA GLY A 32 -21.60 -2.19 1.13
C GLY A 32 -21.40 -0.75 1.62
N LEU A 33 -20.54 0.02 0.96
CA LEU A 33 -20.32 1.44 1.22
C LEU A 33 -21.47 2.27 0.62
N SER A 34 -21.88 3.31 1.33
CA SER A 34 -22.79 4.33 0.79
C SER A 34 -22.08 5.24 -0.22
N ASP A 35 -22.86 5.88 -1.09
CA ASP A 35 -22.33 6.81 -2.09
C ASP A 35 -21.48 7.94 -1.46
N GLU A 36 -21.89 8.45 -0.30
CA GLU A 36 -21.13 9.47 0.45
C GLU A 36 -19.77 8.94 0.96
N GLU A 37 -19.70 7.69 1.40
CA GLU A 37 -18.45 7.06 1.83
C GLU A 37 -17.51 6.82 0.65
N ILE A 38 -18.05 6.36 -0.47
CA ILE A 38 -17.31 6.15 -1.72
C ILE A 38 -16.73 7.48 -2.22
N ASP A 39 -17.54 8.54 -2.28
CA ASP A 39 -17.12 9.89 -2.66
C ASP A 39 -15.99 10.38 -1.77
N LYS A 40 -16.11 10.20 -0.45
CA LYS A 40 -15.10 10.66 0.51
C LYS A 40 -13.76 9.95 0.31
N ILE A 41 -13.77 8.63 0.11
CA ILE A 41 -12.55 7.84 -0.05
C ILE A 41 -11.90 8.11 -1.42
N TYR A 42 -12.71 8.21 -2.47
CA TYR A 42 -12.23 8.57 -3.80
C TYR A 42 -11.58 9.95 -3.81
N ASN A 43 -12.25 10.96 -3.27
CA ASN A 43 -11.72 12.33 -3.21
C ASN A 43 -10.45 12.40 -2.35
N ALA A 44 -10.40 11.72 -1.20
CA ALA A 44 -9.20 11.63 -0.39
C ALA A 44 -8.04 10.99 -1.17
N THR A 45 -8.30 9.93 -1.93
CA THR A 45 -7.28 9.27 -2.76
C THR A 45 -6.76 10.20 -3.86
N VAL A 46 -7.65 10.92 -4.54
CA VAL A 46 -7.27 11.91 -5.57
C VAL A 46 -6.51 13.09 -4.97
N GLU A 47 -6.91 13.60 -3.81
CA GLU A 47 -6.18 14.65 -3.09
C GLU A 47 -4.79 14.19 -2.63
N MET A 48 -4.65 12.93 -2.19
CA MET A 48 -3.35 12.34 -1.86
C MET A 48 -2.41 12.31 -3.09
N ILE A 49 -2.94 11.96 -4.26
CA ILE A 49 -2.19 12.00 -5.53
C ILE A 49 -1.83 13.45 -5.90
N ALA A 50 -2.81 14.36 -5.86
CA ALA A 50 -2.67 15.74 -6.33
C ALA A 50 -1.78 16.61 -5.42
N SER A 51 -1.80 16.34 -4.11
CA SER A 51 -0.95 17.05 -3.14
C SER A 51 0.51 16.63 -3.23
N GLY A 52 0.83 15.56 -3.97
CA GLY A 52 2.18 15.00 -4.01
C GLY A 52 2.68 14.63 -2.61
N SER A 53 1.78 14.35 -1.66
CA SER A 53 2.16 13.88 -0.32
C SER A 53 3.18 12.77 -0.50
N ASP A 54 4.39 12.98 0.02
CA ASP A 54 5.66 12.25 -0.20
C ASP A 54 5.61 10.73 0.17
N SER A 55 4.42 10.17 0.33
CA SER A 55 4.09 8.84 0.85
C SER A 55 3.18 8.01 -0.07
N THR A 56 3.05 8.36 -1.35
CA THR A 56 2.35 7.50 -2.34
C THR A 56 3.26 7.13 -3.52
N GLU A 57 4.27 6.30 -3.28
CA GLU A 57 4.92 5.58 -4.38
C GLU A 57 4.07 4.34 -4.72
N ILE A 58 3.37 4.46 -5.85
CA ILE A 58 2.43 3.49 -6.41
C ILE A 58 3.12 2.14 -6.65
N ILE A 59 2.54 1.06 -6.12
CA ILE A 59 2.89 -0.32 -6.49
C ILE A 59 2.33 -0.58 -7.89
N PHE A 60 3.12 -0.26 -8.92
CA PHE A 60 2.83 -0.69 -10.28
C PHE A 60 3.21 -2.17 -10.41
N ASN A 61 2.21 -3.02 -10.57
CA ASN A 61 2.39 -4.36 -11.14
C ASN A 61 2.72 -4.12 -12.63
N GLU A 62 3.97 -3.82 -13.04
CA GLU A 62 5.05 -4.75 -13.40
C GLU A 62 6.46 -4.20 -13.06
N ASN A 63 6.57 -3.19 -12.19
CA ASN A 63 7.84 -2.57 -11.80
C ASN A 63 7.89 -2.31 -10.28
N TYR A 64 7.82 -3.39 -9.48
CA TYR A 64 8.13 -3.28 -8.06
C TYR A 64 9.57 -2.79 -7.88
N ASN A 65 9.73 -1.50 -7.60
CA ASN A 65 11.02 -0.92 -7.32
C ASN A 65 11.28 -1.05 -5.81
N ARG A 66 12.07 -2.06 -5.43
CA ARG A 66 12.39 -2.35 -4.02
C ARG A 66 12.93 -1.12 -3.26
N ARG A 67 13.60 -0.19 -3.95
CA ARG A 67 14.18 1.04 -3.38
C ARG A 67 13.16 2.14 -3.09
N ARG A 68 11.93 1.95 -3.54
CA ARG A 68 10.81 2.89 -3.51
C ARG A 68 9.65 2.39 -2.64
N ARG A 69 9.87 1.27 -1.94
CA ARG A 69 8.91 0.75 -0.98
C ARG A 69 8.80 1.72 0.19
N ILE A 70 7.55 2.00 0.56
CA ILE A 70 7.20 2.73 1.77
C ILE A 70 6.97 1.70 2.87
N PHE A 71 7.51 1.97 4.05
CA PHE A 71 7.41 1.10 5.22
C PHE A 71 6.48 1.73 6.26
N ILE A 72 5.62 0.92 6.85
CA ILE A 72 4.81 1.34 8.02
C ILE A 72 5.69 1.40 9.28
N GLU A 73 5.19 2.04 10.33
CA GLU A 73 5.96 2.29 11.56
C GLU A 73 6.55 1.00 12.17
N ASP A 74 5.74 -0.07 12.25
CA ASP A 74 6.18 -1.37 12.79
C ASP A 74 7.26 -2.04 11.93
N GLU A 75 7.17 -1.90 10.61
CA GLU A 75 8.20 -2.38 9.69
C GLU A 75 9.49 -1.58 9.85
N VAL A 76 9.41 -0.28 10.08
CA VAL A 76 10.58 0.57 10.36
C VAL A 76 11.26 0.18 11.66
N GLU A 77 10.50 -0.11 12.71
CA GLU A 77 11.05 -0.61 13.98
C GLU A 77 11.70 -1.99 13.79
N THR A 78 11.10 -2.87 12.99
CA THR A 78 11.68 -4.15 12.62
C THR A 78 12.98 -4.00 11.81
N LEU A 79 13.04 -3.05 10.88
CA LEU A 79 14.24 -2.75 10.10
C LEU A 79 15.37 -2.18 10.98
N LYS A 80 15.03 -1.45 12.05
CA LYS A 80 16.00 -0.99 13.05
C LYS A 80 16.50 -2.14 13.91
N SER A 81 15.64 -3.11 14.25
CA SER A 81 15.98 -4.26 15.09
C SER A 81 16.78 -5.33 14.34
N VAL A 82 16.67 -5.38 13.00
CA VAL A 82 17.46 -6.27 12.13
C VAL A 82 18.31 -5.46 11.14
N PRO A 83 19.47 -4.92 11.59
CA PRO A 83 20.39 -4.20 10.73
C PRO A 83 20.81 -5.03 9.52
N GLY A 84 20.67 -4.45 8.32
CA GLY A 84 21.06 -5.10 7.06
C GLY A 84 19.94 -5.84 6.34
N LEU A 85 18.77 -6.05 6.96
CA LEU A 85 17.63 -6.75 6.33
C LEU A 85 17.18 -6.05 5.03
N LEU A 86 16.96 -4.73 5.08
CA LEU A 86 16.62 -3.92 3.91
C LEU A 86 17.71 -4.00 2.84
N GLN A 87 18.96 -3.94 3.28
CA GLN A 87 20.12 -3.93 2.40
C GLN A 87 20.25 -5.26 1.61
N SER A 88 20.11 -6.39 2.30
CA SER A 88 20.06 -7.72 1.68
C SER A 88 18.88 -7.86 0.70
N TYR A 89 17.71 -7.30 1.03
CA TYR A 89 16.56 -7.31 0.13
C TYR A 89 16.79 -6.48 -1.14
N LEU A 90 17.38 -5.29 -1.00
CA LEU A 90 17.68 -4.38 -2.11
C LEU A 90 18.77 -4.92 -3.06
N TRP A 91 19.71 -5.70 -2.54
CA TRP A 91 20.74 -6.36 -3.35
C TRP A 91 20.34 -7.74 -3.90
N GLY A 92 19.20 -8.26 -3.46
CA GLY A 92 18.70 -9.56 -3.93
C GLY A 92 19.38 -10.75 -3.27
N ASP A 93 19.97 -10.55 -2.09
CA ASP A 93 20.55 -11.62 -1.27
C ASP A 93 19.44 -12.47 -0.60
N ILE A 94 18.25 -11.90 -0.42
CA ILE A 94 17.06 -12.57 0.11
C ILE A 94 15.85 -12.33 -0.81
N GLU A 95 14.94 -13.30 -0.87
CA GLU A 95 13.71 -13.17 -1.62
C GLU A 95 12.69 -12.28 -0.90
N GLU A 96 11.75 -11.72 -1.66
CA GLU A 96 10.66 -10.90 -1.13
C GLU A 96 9.88 -11.64 -0.05
N ALA A 97 9.57 -12.91 -0.25
CA ALA A 97 8.86 -13.72 0.75
C ALA A 97 9.61 -13.81 2.09
N ASP A 98 10.93 -13.94 2.08
CA ASP A 98 11.74 -14.00 3.29
C ASP A 98 11.85 -12.63 3.98
N PHE A 99 11.90 -11.56 3.19
CA PHE A 99 11.86 -10.19 3.68
C PHE A 99 10.52 -9.87 4.36
N GLU A 100 9.39 -10.16 3.70
CA GLU A 100 8.04 -9.96 4.26
C GLU A 100 7.81 -10.79 5.52
N ARG A 101 8.29 -12.04 5.53
CA ARG A 101 8.18 -12.90 6.71
C ARG A 101 8.93 -12.30 7.90
N THR A 102 10.12 -11.74 7.68
CA THR A 102 10.90 -11.12 8.76
C THR A 102 10.25 -9.83 9.28
N LEU A 103 9.65 -9.03 8.38
CA LEU A 103 8.86 -7.85 8.76
C LEU A 103 7.60 -8.21 9.59
N SER A 104 6.98 -9.35 9.29
CA SER A 104 5.76 -9.83 9.96
C SER A 104 6.05 -10.58 11.26
N ASP A 105 7.13 -11.36 11.30
CA ASP A 105 7.51 -12.21 12.43
C ASP A 105 8.01 -11.38 13.63
N LEU A 106 8.48 -10.14 13.43
CA LEU A 106 9.01 -9.28 14.49
C LEU A 106 8.06 -8.14 14.90
N SER A 107 7.17 -7.71 14.02
CA SER A 107 6.06 -6.80 14.39
C SER A 107 5.04 -7.47 15.33
N SER A 108 5.04 -8.82 15.39
CA SER A 108 4.19 -9.61 16.29
C SER A 108 4.83 -9.91 17.66
N PHE A 109 6.02 -9.39 17.97
CA PHE A 109 6.68 -9.58 19.28
C PHE A 109 6.40 -8.46 20.30
N ASP A 110 5.69 -7.41 19.93
CA ASP A 110 5.34 -6.27 20.82
C ASP A 110 3.91 -6.37 21.43
N GLU A 111 3.46 -7.58 21.78
CA GLU A 111 2.32 -7.79 22.72
C GLU A 111 2.77 -8.05 24.17
#